data_AF-A0A1I4BZ99-F1
#
_entry.id   AF-A0A1I4BZ99-F1
#
_cell.length_a   1.000
_cell.length_b   1.000
_cell.length_c   1.000
_cell.angle_alpha   90.00
_cell.angle_beta   90.00
_cell.angle_gamma   90.00
#
_symmetry.space_group_name_H-M   'P 1'
#
loop_
_entity.id
_entity.type
_entity.pdbx_description
1 polymer ?
#
loop_
_entity_poly.entity_id
_entity_poly.type
_entity_poly.pdbx_seq_one_letter_code
_entity_poly.pdbx_strand_id
1 'polypeptide(L)'
;MKKRVKAKKAVRRLRTIARTLIRELRRALPQHCLFDCYQQDFLLYEQVLNQQPKDKIKIYSLHEPKAYCIAKGKDHKAYEYGSKASIASTATSNIIVGVVSHEQNLHDSHTLLDILAHVEVSRGQAAK
;
A
#
# COMPACT_ATOMS: atom_id res chain seq x y z
N MET A 1 3.44 -29.08 8.26
CA MET A 1 2.60 -28.64 9.40
C MET A 1 3.37 -27.81 10.47
N LYS A 2 4.54 -28.25 10.96
CA LYS A 2 5.32 -27.57 12.03
C LYS A 2 5.65 -26.08 11.75
N LYS A 3 6.00 -25.71 10.51
CA LYS A 3 6.32 -24.30 10.14
C LYS A 3 5.10 -23.37 10.28
N ARG A 4 3.90 -23.81 9.87
CA ARG A 4 2.66 -23.03 9.95
C ARG A 4 2.27 -22.71 11.40
N VAL A 5 2.45 -23.67 12.31
CA VAL A 5 2.18 -23.47 13.75
C VAL A 5 3.15 -22.45 14.35
N LYS A 6 4.45 -22.57 14.04
CA LYS A 6 5.46 -21.58 14.46
C LYS A 6 5.14 -20.17 13.95
N ALA A 7 4.77 -20.04 12.67
CA ALA A 7 4.37 -18.76 12.08
C ALA A 7 3.15 -18.15 12.77
N LYS A 8 2.09 -18.95 13.02
CA LYS A 8 0.90 -18.49 13.77
C LYS A 8 1.25 -18.02 15.17
N LYS A 9 2.13 -18.74 15.89
CA LYS A 9 2.57 -18.35 17.24
C LYS A 9 3.36 -17.03 17.21
N ALA A 10 4.24 -16.86 16.23
CA ALA A 10 4.99 -15.61 16.02
C ALA A 10 4.04 -14.43 15.75
N VAL A 11 3.08 -14.59 14.83
CA VAL A 11 2.07 -13.55 14.55
C VAL A 11 1.24 -13.22 15.79
N ARG A 12 0.84 -14.22 16.58
CA ARG A 12 0.12 -13.97 17.85
C ARG A 12 0.96 -13.16 18.83
N ARG A 13 2.25 -13.50 18.99
CA ARG A 13 3.18 -12.74 19.84
C ARG A 13 3.34 -11.30 19.35
N LEU A 14 3.53 -11.07 18.04
CA LEU A 14 3.63 -9.73 17.47
C LEU A 14 2.36 -8.91 17.73
N ARG A 15 1.17 -9.51 17.57
CA ARG A 15 -0.11 -8.85 17.90
C ARG A 15 -0.21 -8.47 19.37
N THR A 16 0.25 -9.33 20.29
CA THR A 16 0.28 -9.00 21.72
C THR A 16 1.20 -7.81 21.98
N ILE A 17 2.42 -7.83 21.48
CA ILE A 17 3.40 -6.75 21.67
C ILE A 17 2.85 -5.43 21.14
N ALA A 18 2.35 -5.42 19.90
CA ALA A 18 1.81 -4.21 19.28
C ALA A 18 0.61 -3.63 20.06
N ARG A 19 -0.30 -4.47 20.55
CA ARG A 19 -1.42 -4.02 21.39
C ARG A 19 -0.96 -3.45 22.73
N THR A 20 0.07 -4.04 23.34
CA THR A 20 0.67 -3.50 24.57
C THR A 20 1.29 -2.14 24.31
N LEU A 21 2.10 -1.99 23.26
CA LEU A 21 2.75 -0.73 22.91
C LEU A 21 1.74 0.40 22.65
N ILE A 22 0.68 0.14 21.87
CA ILE A 22 -0.38 1.14 21.64
C ILE A 22 -1.06 1.56 22.94
N ARG A 23 -1.34 0.62 23.83
CA ARG A 23 -1.93 0.93 25.13
C ARG A 23 -1.01 1.74 26.03
N GLU A 24 0.28 1.44 26.01
CA GLU A 24 1.29 2.17 26.78
C GLU A 24 1.46 3.60 26.24
N LEU A 25 1.57 3.76 24.92
CA LEU A 25 1.65 5.09 24.29
C LEU A 25 0.42 5.94 24.61
N ARG A 26 -0.79 5.37 24.57
CA ARG A 26 -2.02 6.07 24.97
C ARG A 26 -2.06 6.51 26.44
N ARG A 27 -1.33 5.82 27.32
CA ARG A 27 -1.25 6.16 28.75
C ARG A 27 -0.15 7.16 29.05
N ALA A 28 0.95 7.10 28.31
CA ALA A 28 2.14 7.91 28.53
C ALA A 28 2.06 9.28 27.84
N LEU A 29 1.39 9.38 26.69
CA LEU A 29 1.29 10.62 25.93
C LEU A 29 0.19 11.55 26.47
N PRO A 30 0.43 12.87 26.48
CA PRO A 30 -0.61 13.86 26.75
C PRO A 30 -1.80 13.73 25.79
N GLN A 31 -2.99 14.03 26.29
CA GLN A 31 -4.22 13.89 25.51
C GLN A 31 -4.20 14.71 24.20
N HIS A 32 -3.68 15.93 24.22
CA HIS A 32 -3.56 16.76 23.01
C HIS A 32 -2.68 16.10 21.94
N CYS A 33 -1.56 15.47 22.30
CA CYS A 33 -0.71 14.76 21.34
C CYS A 33 -1.45 13.60 20.65
N LEU A 34 -2.31 12.90 21.40
CA LEU A 34 -3.06 11.76 20.86
C LEU A 34 -4.07 12.17 19.79
N PHE A 35 -4.67 13.36 19.92
CA PHE A 35 -5.71 13.84 19.00
C PHE A 35 -5.17 14.76 17.91
N ASP A 36 -4.16 15.59 18.22
CA ASP A 36 -3.71 16.63 17.29
C ASP A 36 -2.49 16.17 16.48
N CYS A 37 -1.59 15.38 17.08
CA CYS A 37 -0.34 14.98 16.43
C CYS A 37 -0.40 13.57 15.84
N TYR A 38 -0.93 12.60 16.60
CA TYR A 38 -0.78 11.17 16.29
C TYR A 38 -2.10 10.47 15.99
N GLN A 39 -3.21 11.19 15.86
CA GLN A 39 -4.52 10.58 15.68
C GLN A 39 -4.55 9.65 14.46
N GLN A 40 -4.00 10.10 13.32
CA GLN A 40 -3.95 9.32 12.09
C GLN A 40 -3.13 8.03 12.26
N ASP A 41 -1.99 8.12 12.93
CA ASP A 41 -1.14 6.95 13.21
C ASP A 41 -1.85 5.93 14.09
N PHE A 42 -2.50 6.38 15.17
CA PHE A 42 -3.27 5.47 16.04
C PHE A 42 -4.43 4.80 15.30
N LEU A 43 -5.16 5.55 14.46
CA LEU A 43 -6.23 4.99 13.63
C LEU A 43 -5.67 3.92 12.68
N LEU A 44 -4.53 4.20 12.02
CA LEU A 44 -3.86 3.26 11.14
C LEU A 44 -3.43 1.98 11.89
N TYR A 45 -2.80 2.12 13.05
CA TYR A 45 -2.32 0.99 13.82
C TYR A 45 -3.46 0.10 14.34
N GLU A 46 -4.54 0.73 14.82
CA GLU A 46 -5.74 0.01 15.26
C GLU A 46 -6.42 -0.71 14.10
N GLN A 47 -6.54 -0.06 12.94
CA GLN A 47 -7.04 -0.70 11.73
C GLN A 47 -6.21 -1.94 11.41
N VAL A 48 -4.88 -1.81 11.32
CA VAL A 48 -3.96 -2.93 11.02
C VAL A 48 -4.10 -4.10 12.00
N LEU A 49 -4.25 -3.82 13.29
CA LEU A 49 -4.38 -4.86 14.32
C LEU A 49 -5.74 -5.55 14.34
N ASN A 50 -6.78 -4.89 13.84
CA ASN A 50 -8.14 -5.41 13.81
C ASN A 50 -8.48 -6.13 12.49
N GLN A 51 -7.68 -5.93 11.44
CA GLN A 51 -7.83 -6.63 10.15
C GLN A 51 -7.92 -8.16 10.30
N GLN A 52 -8.90 -8.74 9.62
CA GLN A 52 -9.16 -10.16 9.50
C GLN A 52 -8.75 -10.71 8.14
N PRO A 53 -8.54 -12.04 8.03
CA PRO A 53 -8.13 -12.67 6.77
C PRO A 53 -9.09 -12.47 5.60
N LYS A 54 -10.37 -12.14 5.83
CA LYS A 54 -11.38 -11.97 4.77
C LYS A 54 -11.69 -10.51 4.46
N ASP A 55 -11.06 -9.56 5.14
CA ASP A 55 -11.31 -8.14 4.93
C ASP A 55 -10.88 -7.72 3.53
N LYS A 56 -11.64 -6.81 2.94
CA LYS A 56 -11.27 -6.12 1.69
C LYS A 56 -10.37 -4.92 2.04
N ILE A 57 -9.58 -4.46 1.06
CA ILE A 57 -8.71 -3.26 1.20
C ILE A 57 -7.79 -3.40 2.41
N LYS A 58 -6.88 -4.38 2.35
CA LYS A 58 -5.94 -4.63 3.42
C LYS A 58 -4.73 -3.71 3.35
N ILE A 59 -4.30 -3.24 4.50
CA ILE A 59 -3.03 -2.55 4.70
C ILE A 59 -1.92 -3.60 4.80
N TYR A 60 -1.03 -3.61 3.80
CA TYR A 60 0.12 -4.50 3.74
C TYR A 60 1.41 -3.86 4.28
N SER A 61 1.44 -2.53 4.37
CA SER A 61 2.58 -1.75 4.82
C SER A 61 2.12 -0.58 5.68
N LEU A 62 2.83 -0.32 6.78
CA LEU A 62 2.62 0.87 7.60
C LEU A 62 3.18 2.14 6.94
N HIS A 63 4.27 2.01 6.18
CA HIS A 63 4.90 3.15 5.50
C HIS A 63 4.20 3.52 4.19
N GLU A 64 3.53 2.55 3.56
CA GLU A 64 2.79 2.75 2.31
C GLU A 64 1.40 2.10 2.42
N PRO A 65 0.43 2.74 3.11
CA PRO A 65 -0.89 2.15 3.33
C PRO A 65 -1.69 1.91 2.05
N LYS A 66 -1.35 2.62 0.96
CA LYS A 66 -1.98 2.49 -0.35
C LYS A 66 -1.41 1.34 -1.19
N ALA A 67 -0.31 0.71 -0.76
CA ALA A 67 0.23 -0.46 -1.46
C ALA A 67 -0.78 -1.61 -1.42
N TYR A 68 -1.01 -2.22 -2.56
CA TYR A 68 -1.93 -3.35 -2.70
C TYR A 68 -1.19 -4.62 -3.08
N CYS A 69 -1.87 -5.75 -2.91
CA CYS A 69 -1.32 -7.08 -3.15
C CYS A 69 -1.90 -7.67 -4.43
N ILE A 70 -1.03 -8.13 -5.33
CA ILE A 70 -1.39 -8.73 -6.62
C ILE A 70 -0.88 -10.17 -6.65
N ALA A 71 -1.71 -11.10 -7.07
CA ALA A 71 -1.28 -12.47 -7.32
C ALA A 71 -0.35 -12.51 -8.55
N LYS A 72 0.83 -13.10 -8.39
CA LYS A 72 1.86 -13.16 -9.43
C LYS A 72 1.70 -14.30 -10.43
N GLY A 73 0.93 -15.33 -10.06
CA GLY A 73 0.80 -16.57 -10.83
C GLY A 73 2.07 -17.43 -10.88
N LYS A 74 3.06 -17.18 -10.01
CA LYS A 74 4.32 -17.93 -9.95
C LYS A 74 4.37 -18.81 -8.70
N ASP A 75 4.78 -20.07 -8.84
CA ASP A 75 4.86 -21.03 -7.73
C ASP A 75 5.80 -20.60 -6.61
N HIS A 76 6.95 -20.01 -6.97
CA HIS A 76 7.95 -19.57 -5.99
C HIS A 76 7.66 -18.19 -5.37
N LYS A 77 6.72 -17.43 -5.93
CA LYS A 77 6.32 -16.11 -5.42
C LYS A 77 4.84 -15.86 -5.76
N ALA A 78 3.97 -16.17 -4.81
CA ALA A 78 2.53 -16.10 -5.02
C ALA A 78 2.00 -14.65 -5.15
N TYR A 79 2.66 -13.68 -4.51
CA TYR A 79 2.18 -12.31 -4.40
C TYR A 79 3.26 -11.27 -4.63
N GLU A 80 2.85 -10.12 -5.16
CA GLU A 80 3.61 -8.87 -5.17
C GLU A 80 2.85 -7.76 -4.45
N TYR A 81 3.63 -6.87 -3.82
CA TYR A 81 3.11 -5.75 -3.05
C TYR A 81 3.67 -4.47 -3.66
N GLY A 82 2.81 -3.50 -3.91
CA GLY A 82 3.20 -2.20 -4.44
C GLY A 82 2.02 -1.38 -4.93
N SER A 83 2.33 -0.22 -5.49
CA SER A 83 1.39 0.58 -6.29
C SER A 83 1.76 0.42 -7.77
N LYS A 84 0.76 0.47 -8.65
CA LYS A 84 1.00 0.46 -10.10
C LYS A 84 1.29 1.87 -10.56
N ALA A 85 2.20 1.97 -11.52
CA ALA A 85 2.44 3.19 -12.24
C ALA A 85 2.36 2.92 -13.75
N SER A 86 1.79 3.88 -14.49
CA SER A 86 1.92 3.94 -15.94
C SER A 86 3.10 4.84 -16.28
N ILE A 87 3.94 4.40 -17.21
CA ILE A 87 5.09 5.17 -17.70
C ILE A 87 4.96 5.25 -19.21
N ALA A 88 4.99 6.46 -19.75
CA ALA A 88 5.05 6.71 -21.19
C ALA A 88 6.45 7.20 -21.56
N SER A 89 7.02 6.59 -22.58
CA SER A 89 8.31 6.98 -23.15
C SER A 89 8.22 7.23 -24.66
N THR A 90 9.12 8.07 -25.17
CA THR A 90 9.28 8.26 -26.62
C THR A 90 9.75 6.95 -27.26
N ALA A 91 9.18 6.58 -28.39
CA ALA A 91 9.48 5.32 -29.08
C ALA A 91 10.96 5.15 -29.48
N THR A 92 11.66 6.23 -29.84
CA THR A 92 13.03 6.17 -30.36
C THR A 92 14.10 6.45 -29.31
N SER A 93 13.89 7.46 -28.45
CA SER A 93 14.89 7.91 -27.48
C SER A 93 14.68 7.39 -26.05
N ASN A 94 13.60 6.63 -25.79
CA ASN A 94 13.22 6.16 -24.44
C ASN A 94 13.12 7.26 -23.36
N ILE A 95 12.96 8.52 -23.77
CA ILE A 95 12.74 9.64 -22.85
C ILE A 95 11.36 9.49 -22.22
N ILE A 96 11.29 9.52 -20.89
CA ILE A 96 10.03 9.47 -20.15
C ILE A 96 9.32 10.82 -20.32
N VAL A 97 8.10 10.78 -20.84
CA VAL A 97 7.27 11.97 -21.12
C VAL A 97 5.98 12.01 -20.30
N GLY A 98 5.75 10.98 -19.48
CA GLY A 98 4.63 10.94 -18.56
C GLY A 98 4.80 9.81 -17.55
N VAL A 99 4.38 10.08 -16.31
CA VAL A 99 4.33 9.10 -15.23
C VAL A 99 3.07 9.34 -14.43
N VAL A 100 2.27 8.29 -14.25
CA VAL A 100 1.05 8.36 -13.43
C VAL A 100 1.08 7.23 -12.42
N SER A 101 0.96 7.58 -11.13
CA SER A 101 0.75 6.61 -10.05
C SER A 101 -0.73 6.29 -9.89
N HIS A 102 -1.05 5.00 -9.74
CA HIS A 102 -2.41 4.51 -9.55
C HIS A 102 -2.61 4.08 -8.10
N GLU A 103 -3.52 4.74 -7.39
CA GLU A 103 -3.82 4.42 -5.99
C GLU A 103 -4.55 3.08 -5.84
N GLN A 104 -5.30 2.69 -6.88
CA GLN A 104 -6.09 1.46 -6.89
C GLN A 104 -5.51 0.47 -7.89
N ASN A 105 -5.77 -0.82 -7.66
CA ASN A 105 -5.41 -1.86 -8.60
C ASN A 105 -6.37 -1.89 -9.80
N LEU A 106 -6.16 -0.96 -10.74
CA LEU A 106 -6.88 -0.89 -11.99
C LEU A 106 -6.35 -1.91 -12.99
N HIS A 107 -7.22 -2.45 -13.83
CA HIS A 107 -6.81 -3.25 -14.98
C HIS A 107 -6.02 -2.37 -15.96
N ASP A 108 -5.01 -2.93 -16.64
CA ASP A 108 -4.07 -2.16 -17.47
C ASP A 108 -4.77 -1.42 -18.63
N SER A 109 -5.91 -1.92 -19.10
CA SER A 109 -6.72 -1.22 -20.10
C SER A 109 -7.30 0.12 -19.61
N HIS A 110 -7.51 0.26 -18.30
CA HIS A 110 -8.08 1.47 -17.70
C HIS A 110 -7.02 2.51 -17.35
N THR A 111 -5.74 2.14 -17.27
CA THR A 111 -4.66 3.07 -16.92
C THR A 111 -4.12 3.85 -18.12
N LEU A 112 -4.54 3.50 -19.34
CA LEU A 112 -4.10 4.13 -20.58
C LEU A 112 -4.62 5.57 -20.71
N LEU A 113 -5.86 5.82 -20.30
CA LEU A 113 -6.47 7.16 -20.43
C LEU A 113 -5.72 8.18 -19.56
N ASP A 114 -5.41 7.82 -18.32
CA ASP A 114 -4.73 8.71 -17.38
C ASP A 114 -3.33 9.08 -17.86
N ILE A 115 -2.58 8.12 -18.42
CA ILE A 115 -1.23 8.38 -18.91
C ILE A 115 -1.25 9.22 -20.20
N LEU A 116 -2.21 9.01 -21.10
CA LEU A 116 -2.35 9.83 -22.31
C LEU A 116 -2.70 11.28 -21.96
N ALA A 117 -3.62 11.47 -21.00
CA ALA A 117 -3.96 12.80 -20.49
C ALA A 117 -2.74 13.48 -19.84
N HIS A 118 -1.96 12.75 -19.04
CA HIS A 118 -0.74 13.27 -18.45
C HIS A 118 0.32 13.65 -19.51
N VAL A 119 0.47 12.84 -20.56
CA VAL A 119 1.40 13.13 -21.67
C VAL A 119 0.96 14.39 -22.41
N GLU A 120 -0.34 14.56 -22.66
CA GLU A 120 -0.87 15.76 -23.32
C GLU A 120 -0.61 17.02 -22.49
N VAL A 121 -0.89 16.97 -21.18
CA VAL A 121 -0.58 18.07 -20.25
C VAL A 121 0.92 18.36 -20.22
N SER A 122 1.76 17.32 -20.14
CA SER A 122 3.21 17.48 -20.03
C SER A 122 3.88 17.97 -21.32
N ARG A 123 3.34 17.61 -22.49
CA ARG A 123 3.92 17.96 -23.79
C ARG A 123 3.22 19.13 -24.48
N GLY A 124 2.04 19.53 -24.01
CA GLY A 124 1.15 20.49 -24.68
C GLY A 124 0.51 19.97 -25.97
N GLN A 125 0.61 18.67 -26.25
CA GLN A 125 0.05 18.03 -27.45
C GLN A 125 -0.26 16.55 -27.17
N ALA A 126 -1.34 16.04 -27.75
CA ALA A 126 -1.73 14.65 -27.64
C ALA A 126 -0.65 13.70 -28.20
N ALA A 127 -0.57 12.50 -27.61
CA ALA A 127 0.23 11.42 -28.19
C ALA A 127 -0.36 11.02 -29.55
N LYS A 128 0.51 10.74 -30.52
CA LYS A 128 0.13 10.31 -31.88
C LYS A 128 -0.07 8.81 -31.93
#